data_AF-A0A7R9UXX5-F1
#
_entry.id   AF-A0A7R9UXX5-F1
#
_cell.length_a   1.000
_cell.length_b   1.000
_cell.length_c   1.000
_cell.angle_alpha   90.00
_cell.angle_beta   90.00
_cell.angle_gamma   90.00
#
_symmetry.space_group_name_H-M   'P 1'
#
loop_
_entity.id
_entity.type
_entity.pdbx_description
1 polymer ?
#
loop_
_entity_poly.entity_id
_entity_poly.type
_entity_poly.pdbx_seq_one_letter_code
_entity_poly.pdbx_strand_id
1 'polypeptide(L)'
;AELHARAPLDDEVALSADGVAGGDAFASLSAPLPPSPPALLSGAMRCVLATNAAAAHIANDDLHSAELCCQQALALQPRALEPRLLLAHCQMRTGHAAAALALLRSGRAS
;
A
#
# COMPACT_ATOMS: atom_id res chain seq x y z
N ALA A 1 -22.13 -14.89 33.16
CA ALA A 1 -22.00 -14.17 34.44
C ALA A 1 -20.81 -13.24 34.26
N GLU A 2 -20.87 -11.92 34.27
CA GLU A 2 -21.83 -10.86 34.66
C GLU A 2 -21.63 -9.72 33.63
N LEU A 3 -22.56 -8.91 33.14
CA LEU A 3 -23.84 -8.34 33.60
C LEU A 3 -23.67 -7.22 34.65
N HIS A 4 -23.33 -6.02 34.18
CA HIS A 4 -23.62 -4.71 34.78
C HIS A 4 -23.68 -3.70 33.61
N ALA A 5 -24.80 -3.20 33.07
CA ALA A 5 -26.12 -2.85 33.58
C ALA A 5 -26.13 -1.68 34.60
N ARG A 6 -26.58 -0.53 34.08
CA ARG A 6 -27.38 0.58 34.68
C ARG A 6 -26.69 1.93 34.99
N ALA A 7 -27.27 2.94 34.32
CA ALA A 7 -27.21 4.40 34.45
C ALA A 7 -27.98 4.92 35.70
N PRO A 8 -28.49 6.18 35.77
CA PRO A 8 -28.02 7.55 35.40
C PRO A 8 -28.17 8.56 36.59
N LEU A 9 -28.15 9.87 36.27
CA LEU A 9 -28.71 11.05 37.00
C LEU A 9 -27.78 11.64 38.08
N ASP A 10 -27.74 12.93 38.36
CA ASP A 10 -28.19 14.21 37.79
C ASP A 10 -27.42 15.23 38.65
N ASP A 11 -26.96 16.36 38.12
CA ASP A 11 -27.03 17.59 38.89
C ASP A 11 -26.86 18.83 37.99
N GLU A 12 -27.90 19.64 38.07
CA GLU A 12 -28.11 20.92 37.46
C GLU A 12 -27.10 21.98 37.92
N VAL A 13 -26.69 22.90 37.05
CA VAL A 13 -26.81 24.35 37.31
C VAL A 13 -26.87 25.08 35.96
N ALA A 14 -28.02 25.71 35.75
CA ALA A 14 -28.29 26.69 34.70
C ALA A 14 -27.41 27.94 34.83
N LEU A 15 -26.99 28.52 33.71
CA LEU A 15 -26.77 29.95 33.61
C LEU A 15 -26.99 30.43 32.17
N SER A 16 -27.98 31.29 32.06
CA SER A 16 -28.47 31.98 30.87
C SER A 16 -27.38 32.66 30.06
N ALA A 17 -27.52 32.63 28.74
CA ALA A 17 -27.06 33.70 27.88
C ALA A 17 -28.13 33.96 26.82
N ASP A 18 -28.85 35.05 27.02
CA ASP A 18 -29.74 35.67 26.05
C ASP A 18 -29.02 35.99 24.75
N GLY A 19 -29.75 35.79 23.65
CA GLY A 19 -29.74 36.68 22.49
C GLY A 19 -28.57 36.52 21.52
N VAL A 20 -28.85 35.96 20.34
CA VAL A 20 -28.72 36.69 19.07
C VAL A 20 -29.50 35.97 17.97
N ALA A 21 -30.39 36.73 17.34
CA ALA A 21 -31.12 36.37 16.15
C ALA A 21 -30.19 36.21 14.94
N GLY A 22 -30.54 35.31 14.03
CA GLY A 22 -30.13 35.43 12.63
C GLY A 22 -29.89 34.10 11.91
N GLY A 23 -30.79 33.77 10.98
CA GLY A 23 -30.40 33.07 9.76
C GLY A 23 -30.84 31.62 9.64
N ASP A 24 -32.13 31.41 9.39
CA ASP A 24 -32.58 30.24 8.63
C ASP A 24 -32.00 30.31 7.22
N ALA A 25 -31.08 29.39 6.89
CA ALA A 25 -30.88 28.82 5.54
C ALA A 25 -29.66 27.87 5.53
N PHE A 26 -29.72 26.76 6.27
CA PHE A 26 -28.86 25.61 5.94
C PHE A 26 -29.47 24.86 4.77
N ALA A 27 -29.27 25.42 3.57
CA ALA A 27 -29.57 24.74 2.33
C ALA A 27 -28.74 23.45 2.25
N SER A 28 -29.47 22.35 2.16
CA SER A 28 -29.00 21.00 1.86
C SER A 28 -27.93 20.95 0.76
N LEU A 29 -26.81 20.29 1.11
CA LEU A 29 -26.20 19.18 0.38
C LEU A 29 -26.01 19.34 -1.15
N SER A 30 -24.85 19.88 -1.53
CA SER A 30 -24.04 19.33 -2.63
C SER A 30 -22.62 19.87 -2.53
N ALA A 31 -21.87 19.38 -1.55
CA ALA A 31 -20.43 19.41 -1.69
C ALA A 31 -20.08 18.40 -2.81
N PRO A 32 -19.36 18.80 -3.87
CA PRO A 32 -18.84 17.82 -4.82
C PRO A 32 -17.96 16.85 -4.04
N LEU A 33 -18.19 15.56 -4.23
CA LEU A 33 -17.35 14.49 -3.71
C LEU A 33 -15.88 14.88 -3.92
N PRO A 34 -14.99 14.62 -2.93
CA PRO A 34 -13.56 14.81 -3.15
C PRO A 34 -13.17 14.03 -4.41
N PRO A 35 -12.27 14.56 -5.26
CA PRO A 35 -11.78 13.80 -6.39
C PRO A 35 -11.30 12.46 -5.85
N SER A 36 -11.80 11.38 -6.45
CA SER A 36 -11.36 10.02 -6.16
C SER A 36 -9.83 10.00 -6.01
N PRO A 37 -9.27 9.28 -5.02
CA PRO A 37 -7.82 9.15 -4.93
C PRO A 37 -7.32 8.71 -6.30
N PRO A 38 -6.17 9.22 -6.78
CA PRO A 38 -5.74 8.94 -8.14
C PRO A 38 -5.74 7.42 -8.33
N ALA A 39 -6.09 6.94 -9.51
CA ALA A 39 -5.78 5.55 -9.87
C ALA A 39 -4.24 5.42 -9.83
N LEU A 40 -3.68 5.16 -8.64
CA LEU A 40 -2.51 5.93 -8.21
C LEU A 40 -1.25 5.63 -9.02
N LEU A 41 -1.08 4.42 -9.52
CA LEU A 41 0.01 4.07 -10.43
C LEU A 41 -0.46 2.91 -11.32
N SER A 42 -0.18 2.97 -12.61
CA SER A 42 -0.42 1.84 -13.52
C SER A 42 0.37 0.61 -13.08
N GLY A 43 -0.08 -0.60 -13.45
CA GLY A 43 0.65 -1.84 -13.13
C GLY A 43 2.11 -1.81 -13.61
N ALA A 44 2.35 -1.21 -14.78
CA ALA A 44 3.69 -0.99 -15.31
C ALA A 44 4.52 -0.04 -14.42
N MET A 45 3.95 1.09 -13.99
CA MET A 45 4.65 2.02 -13.11
C MET A 45 4.95 1.40 -11.74
N ARG A 46 4.02 0.61 -11.20
CA ARG A 46 4.25 -0.16 -9.96
C ARG A 46 5.35 -1.20 -10.13
N CYS A 47 5.44 -1.85 -11.29
CA CYS A 47 6.51 -2.79 -11.60
C CYS A 47 7.88 -2.09 -11.61
N VAL A 48 7.98 -0.92 -12.24
CA VAL A 48 9.22 -0.13 -12.26
C VAL A 48 9.65 0.26 -10.85
N LEU A 49 8.73 0.77 -10.04
CA LEU A 49 9.05 1.17 -8.65
C LEU A 49 9.48 -0.03 -7.79
N ALA A 50 8.80 -1.16 -7.90
CA ALA A 50 9.19 -2.38 -7.18
C ALA A 50 10.56 -2.90 -7.64
N THR A 51 10.87 -2.80 -8.93
CA THR A 51 12.19 -3.18 -9.48
C THR A 51 13.30 -2.26 -8.95
N ASN A 52 13.05 -0.96 -8.91
CA ASN A 52 14.00 0.02 -8.35
C ASN A 52 14.22 -0.19 -6.84
N ALA A 53 13.15 -0.47 -6.09
CA ALA A 53 13.26 -0.80 -4.67
C ALA A 53 14.10 -2.06 -4.46
N ALA A 54 13.91 -3.09 -5.27
CA ALA A 54 14.73 -4.30 -5.21
C ALA A 54 16.22 -3.99 -5.44
N ALA A 55 16.56 -3.16 -6.42
CA ALA A 55 17.94 -2.75 -6.68
C ALA A 55 18.56 -2.01 -5.48
N ALA A 56 17.79 -1.13 -4.84
CA ALA A 56 18.22 -0.43 -3.62
C ALA A 56 18.46 -1.39 -2.45
N HIS A 57 17.57 -2.36 -2.24
CA HIS A 57 17.76 -3.39 -1.20
C HIS A 57 19.00 -4.25 -1.46
N ILE A 58 19.27 -4.64 -2.72
CA ILE A 58 20.51 -5.36 -3.09
C ILE A 58 21.76 -4.53 -2.75
N ALA A 59 21.74 -3.22 -3.03
CA ALA A 59 22.85 -2.33 -2.71
C ALA A 59 23.09 -2.22 -1.19
N ASN A 60 22.04 -2.36 -0.38
CA ASN A 60 22.10 -2.38 1.09
C ASN A 60 22.34 -3.79 1.68
N ASP A 61 22.63 -4.78 0.83
CA ASP A 61 22.78 -6.19 1.19
C ASP A 61 21.54 -6.88 1.80
N ASP A 62 20.37 -6.22 1.69
CA ASP A 62 19.09 -6.77 2.12
C ASP A 62 18.49 -7.66 1.02
N LEU A 63 19.05 -8.86 0.88
CA LEU A 63 18.65 -9.81 -0.14
C LEU A 63 17.21 -10.31 0.02
N HIS A 64 16.70 -10.39 1.25
CA HIS A 64 15.35 -10.87 1.51
C HIS A 64 14.28 -9.89 1.01
N SER A 65 14.40 -8.60 1.36
CA SER A 65 13.48 -7.59 0.87
C SER A 65 13.59 -7.42 -0.65
N ALA A 66 14.81 -7.52 -1.19
CA ALA A 66 15.02 -7.48 -2.64
C ALA A 66 14.25 -8.58 -3.39
N GLU A 67 14.28 -9.82 -2.87
CA GLU A 67 13.53 -10.93 -3.47
C GLU A 67 12.02 -10.68 -3.45
N LEU A 68 11.48 -10.18 -2.34
CA LEU A 68 10.05 -9.84 -2.24
C LEU A 68 9.65 -8.75 -3.25
N CYS A 69 10.45 -7.70 -3.38
CA CYS A 69 10.22 -6.64 -4.35
C CYS A 69 10.26 -7.16 -5.79
N CYS A 70 11.20 -8.07 -6.12
CA CYS A 70 11.27 -8.68 -7.44
C CYS A 70 10.04 -9.57 -7.73
N GLN A 71 9.58 -10.34 -6.76
CA GLN A 71 8.38 -11.18 -6.90
C GLN A 71 7.13 -10.32 -7.12
N GLN A 72 7.00 -9.20 -6.40
CA GLN A 72 5.92 -8.24 -6.61
C GLN A 72 5.96 -7.62 -8.01
N ALA A 73 7.15 -7.24 -8.50
CA ALA A 73 7.31 -6.71 -9.85
C ALA A 73 6.91 -7.74 -10.92
N LEU A 74 7.35 -9.00 -10.77
CA LEU A 74 6.99 -10.09 -11.68
C LEU A 74 5.51 -10.47 -11.63
N ALA A 75 4.84 -10.31 -10.48
CA ALA A 75 3.39 -10.51 -10.39
C ALA A 75 2.61 -9.45 -11.19
N LEU A 76 3.13 -8.21 -11.23
CA LEU A 76 2.55 -7.11 -12.01
C LEU A 76 2.86 -7.25 -13.51
N GLN A 77 4.09 -7.67 -13.84
CA GLN A 77 4.53 -7.84 -15.21
C GLN A 77 5.42 -9.08 -15.34
N PRO A 78 4.83 -10.26 -15.61
CA PRO A 78 5.56 -11.55 -15.62
C PRO A 78 6.66 -11.67 -16.69
N ARG A 79 6.57 -10.82 -17.72
CA ARG A 79 7.53 -10.73 -18.83
C ARG A 79 8.59 -9.64 -18.63
N ALA A 80 8.56 -8.90 -17.51
CA ALA A 80 9.58 -7.91 -17.23
C ALA A 80 10.92 -8.60 -16.99
N LEU A 81 11.91 -8.25 -17.82
CA LEU A 81 13.23 -8.88 -17.79
C LEU A 81 14.02 -8.47 -16.56
N GLU A 82 14.02 -7.18 -16.24
CA GLU A 82 14.84 -6.59 -15.17
C GLU A 82 14.57 -7.18 -13.77
N PRO A 83 13.33 -7.24 -13.25
CA PRO A 83 13.08 -7.88 -11.95
C PRO A 83 13.40 -9.38 -11.96
N ARG A 84 13.35 -10.04 -13.13
CA ARG A 84 13.78 -11.44 -13.26
C ARG A 84 15.29 -11.57 -13.11
N LEU A 85 16.06 -10.68 -13.72
CA LEU A 85 17.52 -10.65 -13.59
C LEU A 85 17.94 -10.35 -12.15
N LEU A 86 17.29 -9.38 -11.50
CA LEU A 86 17.54 -9.06 -10.10
C LEU A 86 17.20 -10.23 -9.17
N LEU A 87 16.09 -10.92 -9.39
CA LEU A 87 15.74 -12.12 -8.60
C LEU A 87 16.76 -13.25 -8.80
N ALA A 88 17.20 -13.50 -10.03
CA ALA A 88 18.26 -14.47 -10.30
C ALA A 88 19.57 -14.08 -9.60
N HIS A 89 19.92 -12.79 -9.61
CA HIS A 89 21.09 -12.28 -8.90
C HIS A 89 20.99 -12.51 -7.39
N CYS A 90 19.84 -12.19 -6.77
CA CYS A 90 19.61 -12.49 -5.35
C CYS A 90 19.78 -13.98 -5.05
N GLN A 91 19.15 -14.85 -5.86
CA GLN A 91 19.25 -16.30 -5.71
C GLN A 91 20.69 -16.82 -5.85
N MET A 92 21.48 -16.24 -6.75
CA MET A 92 22.91 -16.57 -6.85
C MET A 92 23.68 -16.16 -5.58
N ARG A 93 23.41 -14.97 -5.04
CA ARG A 93 24.06 -14.47 -3.82
C ARG A 93 23.67 -15.26 -2.57
N THR A 94 22.46 -15.80 -2.51
CA THR A 94 21.97 -16.64 -1.41
C THR A 94 22.32 -18.13 -1.57
N GLY A 95 23.06 -18.52 -2.60
CA GLY A 95 23.51 -19.90 -2.84
C GLY A 95 22.52 -20.79 -3.61
N HIS A 96 21.39 -20.24 -4.04
CA HIS A 96 20.34 -20.94 -4.80
C HIS A 96 20.59 -20.88 -6.33
N ALA A 97 21.80 -21.23 -6.77
CA ALA A 97 22.20 -21.12 -8.18
C ALA A 97 21.32 -21.94 -9.15
N ALA A 98 20.81 -23.10 -8.73
CA ALA A 98 19.91 -23.91 -9.53
C ALA A 98 18.57 -23.20 -9.80
N ALA A 99 18.02 -22.53 -8.78
CA ALA A 99 16.80 -21.73 -8.91
C ALA A 99 17.02 -20.53 -9.84
N ALA A 100 18.16 -19.85 -9.71
CA ALA A 100 18.52 -18.72 -10.58
C ALA A 100 18.59 -19.13 -12.06
N LEU A 101 19.23 -20.27 -12.35
CA LEU A 101 19.30 -20.81 -13.71
C LEU A 101 17.92 -21.19 -14.27
N ALA A 102 17.07 -21.82 -13.46
CA ALA A 102 15.71 -22.15 -13.87
C ALA A 102 14.90 -20.88 -14.20
N LEU A 103 15.03 -19.84 -13.36
CA LEU A 103 14.37 -18.55 -13.55
C LEU A 103 14.79 -17.89 -14.87
N LEU A 104 16.08 -17.85 -15.17
CA LEU A 104 16.62 -17.26 -16.42
C LEU A 104 16.19 -18.03 -17.66
N ARG A 105 16.16 -19.36 -17.59
CA ARG A 105 15.70 -20.21 -18.70
C ARG A 105 14.22 -20.02 -18.99
N SER A 106 13.40 -19.86 -17.96
CA SER A 106 11.95 -19.65 -18.12
C SER A 106 11.60 -18.36 -18.89
N GLY A 107 12.47 -17.35 -18.88
CA GLY A 107 12.28 -16.10 -19.61
C GLY A 107 12.77 -16.10 -21.05
N ARG A 108 13.49 -17.14 -21.51
CA ARG A 108 14.06 -17.24 -22.87
C ARG A 108 13.14 -17.94 -23.87
N ALA A 109 12.02 -18.50 -23.42
CA ALA A 109 11.15 -19.37 -24.21
C ALA A 109 9.92 -18.67 -24.82
N SER A 110 9.91 -17.34 -24.94
CA SER A 110 8.79 -16.56 -25.50
C SER A 110 9.20 -15.71 -26.68
#